data_AF-A0A2G9P489-F1
#
_entry.id   AF-A0A2G9P489-F1
#
_cell.length_a   1.000
_cell.length_b   1.000
_cell.length_c   1.000
_cell.angle_alpha   90.00
_cell.angle_beta   90.00
_cell.angle_gamma   90.00
#
_symmetry.space_group_name_H-M   'P 1'
#
loop_
_entity.id
_entity.type
_entity.pdbx_description
1 polymer ?
#
loop_
_entity_poly.entity_id
_entity_poly.type
_entity_poly.pdbx_seq_one_letter_code
_entity_poly.pdbx_strand_id
1 'polypeptide(L)'
;VSKDLEEAVASLNSVQFGEEIAKAAALYSERKNIQIFDTYFDKILIQHLAGAMKNYADKDATKLVGMDVDFYNILSVIRGKFWGLQEEQIQDLVVSQTPTAKELLGRMIAAATIKDAFNELSNTKYKSLIPQTENELDAIAEFERAFEMAIYQTAIRSFTKMFSFATIVGITKLTAFEVRNLAAIAFAVEQKIPTEITMSKLILEEE
;
A
#
# COMPACT_ATOMS: atom_id res chain seq x y z
N VAL A 1 23.60 -1.60 -18.19
CA VAL A 1 22.18 -1.86 -18.50
C VAL A 1 22.07 -3.36 -18.65
N SER A 2 21.42 -4.02 -17.69
CA SER A 2 21.16 -5.46 -17.72
C SER A 2 20.26 -5.79 -18.90
N LYS A 3 20.57 -6.86 -19.63
CA LYS A 3 19.87 -7.24 -20.86
C LYS A 3 18.74 -8.25 -20.63
N ASP A 4 18.78 -8.95 -19.50
CA ASP A 4 17.75 -9.89 -19.07
C ASP A 4 17.39 -9.68 -17.58
N LEU A 5 16.26 -10.27 -17.18
CA LEU A 5 15.72 -10.14 -15.82
C LEU A 5 16.67 -10.77 -14.79
N GLU A 6 17.36 -11.85 -15.15
CA GLU A 6 18.26 -12.59 -14.27
C GLU A 6 19.51 -11.76 -13.95
N GLU A 7 20.10 -11.09 -14.94
CA GLU A 7 21.21 -10.16 -14.79
C GLU A 7 20.79 -8.92 -13.99
N ALA A 8 19.56 -8.43 -14.18
CA ALA A 8 19.01 -7.33 -13.39
C ALA A 8 18.86 -7.72 -11.90
N VAL A 9 18.29 -8.89 -11.61
CA VAL A 9 18.15 -9.42 -10.24
C VAL A 9 19.52 -9.67 -9.61
N ALA A 10 20.46 -10.28 -10.35
CA ALA A 10 21.81 -10.55 -9.88
C ALA A 10 22.59 -9.25 -9.55
N SER A 11 22.39 -8.19 -10.33
CA SER A 11 22.98 -6.88 -10.05
C SER A 11 22.47 -6.29 -8.74
N LEU A 12 21.17 -6.48 -8.46
CA LEU A 12 20.50 -5.97 -7.26
C LEU A 12 20.75 -6.83 -6.01
N ASN A 13 21.24 -8.07 -6.16
CA ASN A 13 21.63 -8.93 -5.03
C ASN A 13 22.73 -8.33 -4.13
N SER A 14 23.55 -7.43 -4.67
CA SER A 14 24.59 -6.71 -3.93
C SER A 14 24.06 -5.58 -3.04
N VAL A 15 22.77 -5.25 -3.15
CA VAL A 15 22.11 -4.16 -2.44
C VAL A 15 21.32 -4.71 -1.25
N GLN A 16 21.01 -3.87 -0.26
CA GLN A 16 20.33 -4.24 1.00
C GLN A 16 19.00 -5.01 0.85
N PHE A 17 18.41 -5.04 -0.35
CA PHE A 17 17.12 -5.64 -0.64
C PHE A 17 17.18 -6.78 -1.68
N GLY A 18 18.38 -7.31 -1.94
CA GLY A 18 18.60 -8.41 -2.89
C GLY A 18 17.73 -9.65 -2.63
N GLU A 19 17.57 -10.03 -1.36
CA GLU A 19 16.77 -11.21 -0.98
C GLU A 19 15.30 -11.07 -1.39
N GLU A 20 14.70 -9.91 -1.12
CA GLU A 20 13.29 -9.63 -1.45
C GLU A 20 13.07 -9.58 -2.97
N ILE A 21 14.04 -9.06 -3.73
CA ILE A 21 13.98 -9.06 -5.19
C ILE A 21 14.14 -10.47 -5.77
N ALA A 22 14.98 -11.31 -5.18
CA ALA A 22 15.12 -12.70 -5.59
C ALA A 22 13.82 -13.49 -5.36
N LYS A 23 13.14 -13.27 -4.22
CA LYS A 23 11.82 -13.84 -3.95
C LYS A 23 10.77 -13.35 -4.97
N ALA A 24 10.77 -12.06 -5.27
CA ALA A 24 9.89 -11.48 -6.29
C ALA A 24 10.09 -12.14 -7.66
N ALA A 25 11.35 -12.35 -8.08
CA ALA A 25 11.68 -12.99 -9.34
C ALA A 25 11.23 -14.45 -9.39
N ALA A 26 11.42 -15.20 -8.30
CA ALA A 26 10.93 -16.57 -8.19
C ALA A 26 9.40 -16.63 -8.33
N LEU A 27 8.67 -15.79 -7.59
CA LEU A 27 7.21 -15.75 -7.63
C LEU A 27 6.67 -15.27 -8.99
N TYR A 28 7.35 -14.30 -9.61
CA TYR A 28 7.05 -13.87 -10.98
C TYR A 28 7.24 -15.00 -11.98
N SER A 29 8.27 -15.83 -11.82
CA SER A 29 8.53 -16.93 -12.75
C SER A 29 7.36 -17.93 -12.81
N GLU A 30 6.66 -18.13 -11.68
CA GLU A 30 5.49 -19.00 -11.53
C GLU A 30 4.19 -18.34 -12.01
N ARG A 31 3.93 -17.09 -11.59
CA ARG A 31 2.63 -16.41 -11.81
C ARG A 31 2.58 -15.56 -13.07
N LYS A 32 3.74 -15.17 -13.62
CA LYS A 32 3.89 -14.24 -14.76
C LYS A 32 3.17 -12.90 -14.58
N ASN A 33 3.01 -12.44 -13.32
CA ASN A 33 2.40 -11.15 -13.02
C ASN A 33 3.47 -10.14 -12.57
N ILE A 34 3.69 -9.10 -13.38
CA ILE A 34 4.70 -8.06 -13.12
C ILE A 34 4.44 -7.28 -11.82
N GLN A 35 3.18 -7.16 -11.40
CA GLN A 35 2.77 -6.44 -10.18
C GLN A 35 3.36 -7.04 -8.89
N ILE A 36 3.86 -8.28 -8.97
CA ILE A 36 4.61 -8.92 -7.88
C ILE A 36 5.83 -8.09 -7.52
N PHE A 37 6.58 -7.59 -8.51
CA PHE A 37 7.76 -6.76 -8.25
C PHE A 37 7.38 -5.47 -7.53
N ASP A 38 6.30 -4.80 -7.97
CA ASP A 38 5.81 -3.59 -7.32
C ASP A 38 5.50 -3.85 -5.84
N THR A 39 4.83 -4.98 -5.54
CA THR A 39 4.50 -5.35 -4.15
C THR A 39 5.75 -5.62 -3.30
N TYR A 40 6.78 -6.26 -3.86
CA TYR A 40 8.04 -6.46 -3.13
C TYR A 40 8.84 -5.16 -2.97
N PHE A 41 8.81 -4.25 -3.94
CA PHE A 41 9.41 -2.92 -3.76
C PHE A 41 8.69 -2.11 -2.68
N ASP A 42 7.36 -2.15 -2.67
CA ASP A 42 6.54 -1.55 -1.61
C ASP A 42 6.86 -2.20 -0.25
N LYS A 43 7.00 -3.54 -0.20
CA LYS A 43 7.41 -4.27 1.01
C LYS A 43 8.70 -3.73 1.59
N ILE A 44 9.72 -3.57 0.75
CA ILE A 44 11.05 -3.07 1.18
C ILE A 44 10.91 -1.67 1.79
N LEU A 45 10.17 -0.77 1.14
CA LEU A 45 9.94 0.58 1.65
C LEU A 45 9.21 0.56 3.00
N ILE A 46 8.09 -0.17 3.07
CA ILE A 46 7.23 -0.23 4.25
C ILE A 46 7.94 -0.94 5.42
N GLN A 47 8.78 -1.92 5.14
CA GLN A 47 9.60 -2.59 6.15
C GLN A 47 10.62 -1.65 6.79
N HIS A 48 11.27 -0.80 6.01
CA HIS A 48 12.16 0.23 6.54
C HIS A 48 11.40 1.29 7.35
N LEU A 49 10.24 1.74 6.86
CA LEU A 49 9.39 2.67 7.58
C LEU A 49 8.92 2.09 8.92
N ALA A 50 8.38 0.88 8.93
CA ALA A 50 7.96 0.19 10.15
C ALA A 50 9.12 0.02 11.14
N GLY A 51 10.30 -0.33 10.64
CA GLY A 51 11.52 -0.46 11.43
C GLY A 51 11.94 0.87 12.09
N ALA A 52 11.92 1.97 11.33
CA ALA A 52 12.26 3.31 11.82
C ALA A 52 11.27 3.78 12.91
N MET A 53 10.00 3.43 12.80
CA MET A 53 8.96 3.86 13.75
C MET A 53 8.90 3.03 15.04
N LYS A 54 9.48 1.82 15.07
CA LYS A 54 9.35 0.87 16.20
C LYS A 54 9.71 1.44 17.57
N ASN A 55 10.69 2.34 17.62
CA ASN A 55 11.16 2.99 18.85
C ASN A 55 11.07 4.52 18.77
N TYR A 56 10.30 5.06 17.83
CA TYR A 56 10.20 6.50 17.66
C TYR A 56 9.29 7.11 18.73
N ALA A 57 9.75 8.18 19.37
CA ALA A 57 9.09 8.76 20.53
C ALA A 57 7.79 9.52 20.17
N ASP A 58 7.71 10.09 18.98
CA ASP A 58 6.55 10.87 18.54
C ASP A 58 5.41 9.93 18.11
N LYS A 59 4.40 9.81 18.97
CA LYS A 59 3.21 8.99 18.73
C LYS A 59 2.35 9.51 17.57
N ASP A 60 2.35 10.81 17.32
CA ASP A 60 1.56 11.41 16.25
C ASP A 60 2.15 10.99 14.88
N ALA A 61 3.48 11.03 14.77
CA ALA A 61 4.20 10.52 13.59
C ALA A 61 4.06 8.99 13.44
N THR A 62 4.19 8.24 14.53
CA THR A 62 4.01 6.77 14.53
C THR A 62 2.61 6.37 14.09
N LYS A 63 1.57 7.13 14.46
CA LYS A 63 0.21 6.88 14.01
C LYS A 63 0.04 7.15 12.51
N LEU A 64 0.62 8.24 12.01
CA LEU A 64 0.54 8.61 10.60
C LEU A 64 1.22 7.56 9.70
N VAL A 65 2.44 7.13 10.06
CA VAL A 65 3.17 6.09 9.32
C VAL A 65 2.57 4.69 9.54
N GLY A 66 2.04 4.42 10.74
CA GLY A 66 1.39 3.15 11.05
C GLY A 66 0.19 2.86 10.15
N MET A 67 -0.48 3.91 9.66
CA MET A 67 -1.55 3.76 8.67
C MET A 67 -1.04 3.25 7.33
N ASP A 68 0.17 3.66 6.89
CA ASP A 68 0.79 3.15 5.66
C ASP A 68 1.13 1.66 5.79
N VAL A 69 1.63 1.26 6.96
CA VAL A 69 1.95 -0.15 7.26
C VAL A 69 0.68 -1.00 7.26
N ASP A 70 -0.37 -0.54 7.94
CA ASP A 70 -1.66 -1.22 7.94
C ASP A 70 -2.23 -1.33 6.51
N PHE A 71 -2.20 -0.26 5.74
CA PHE A 71 -2.69 -0.21 4.36
C PHE A 71 -1.95 -1.21 3.47
N TYR A 72 -0.61 -1.16 3.47
CA TYR A 72 0.22 -2.07 2.71
C TYR A 72 -0.06 -3.53 3.09
N ASN A 73 -0.09 -3.86 4.38
CA ASN A 73 -0.29 -5.25 4.81
C ASN A 73 -1.68 -5.78 4.43
N ILE A 74 -2.73 -4.98 4.63
CA ILE A 74 -4.08 -5.38 4.23
C ILE A 74 -4.16 -5.59 2.72
N LEU A 75 -3.64 -4.65 1.92
CA LEU A 75 -3.62 -4.80 0.46
C LEU A 75 -2.80 -5.99 0.00
N SER A 76 -1.64 -6.24 0.60
CA SER A 76 -0.80 -7.38 0.25
C SER A 76 -1.51 -8.71 0.48
N VAL A 77 -2.32 -8.82 1.55
CA VAL A 77 -3.17 -9.99 1.78
C VAL A 77 -4.24 -10.11 0.70
N ILE A 78 -4.94 -9.03 0.38
CA ILE A 78 -6.01 -9.04 -0.62
C ILE A 78 -5.46 -9.34 -2.03
N ARG A 79 -4.37 -8.69 -2.44
CA ARG A 79 -3.68 -8.93 -3.72
C ARG A 79 -3.14 -10.36 -3.80
N GLY A 80 -2.53 -10.85 -2.72
CA GLY A 80 -2.07 -12.24 -2.64
C GLY A 80 -3.19 -13.25 -2.83
N LYS A 81 -4.37 -13.00 -2.24
CA LYS A 81 -5.57 -13.81 -2.50
C LYS A 81 -6.07 -13.70 -3.93
N PHE A 82 -6.11 -12.49 -4.49
CA PHE A 82 -6.50 -12.25 -5.87
C PHE A 82 -5.59 -12.98 -6.88
N TRP A 83 -4.30 -13.09 -6.60
CA TRP A 83 -3.35 -13.87 -7.40
C TRP A 83 -3.38 -15.38 -7.14
N GLY A 84 -4.18 -15.84 -6.17
CA GLY A 84 -4.29 -17.24 -5.77
C GLY A 84 -3.01 -17.78 -5.13
N LEU A 85 -2.31 -16.94 -4.35
CA LEU A 85 -1.13 -17.35 -3.59
C LEU A 85 -1.49 -18.26 -2.40
N GLN A 86 -0.57 -19.12 -2.01
CA GLN A 86 -0.71 -19.93 -0.79
C GLN A 86 -0.54 -19.06 0.46
N GLU A 87 -1.09 -19.50 1.59
CA GLU A 87 -1.06 -18.72 2.84
C GLU A 87 0.37 -18.37 3.28
N GLU A 88 1.33 -19.28 3.10
CA GLU A 88 2.74 -19.06 3.41
C GLU A 88 3.36 -17.96 2.53
N GLN A 89 2.98 -17.93 1.25
CA GLN A 89 3.44 -16.90 0.31
C GLN A 89 2.85 -15.54 0.67
N ILE A 90 1.57 -15.49 1.05
CA ILE A 90 0.92 -14.25 1.49
C ILE A 90 1.55 -13.77 2.81
N GLN A 91 1.87 -14.69 3.72
CA GLN A 91 2.49 -14.38 5.00
C GLN A 91 3.88 -13.78 4.84
N ASP A 92 4.65 -14.18 3.81
CA ASP A 92 5.95 -13.55 3.49
C ASP A 92 5.77 -12.12 2.97
N LEU A 93 4.68 -11.76 2.30
CA LEU A 93 4.45 -10.39 1.81
C LEU A 93 4.20 -9.37 2.93
N VAL A 94 3.73 -9.83 4.10
CA VAL A 94 3.33 -8.98 5.22
C VAL A 94 4.54 -8.50 6.03
N VAL A 95 4.59 -7.20 6.33
CA VAL A 95 5.63 -6.57 7.15
C VAL A 95 5.31 -6.70 8.65
N SER A 96 6.36 -6.66 9.47
CA SER A 96 6.27 -6.65 10.95
C SER A 96 5.26 -5.64 11.50
N GLN A 97 4.49 -6.09 12.50
CA GLN A 97 3.33 -5.35 13.02
C GLN A 97 3.04 -5.67 14.48
N THR A 98 2.09 -4.94 15.07
CA THR A 98 1.62 -5.20 16.43
C THR A 98 0.96 -6.58 16.54
N PRO A 99 0.97 -7.21 17.73
CA PRO A 99 0.32 -8.52 17.92
C PRO A 99 -1.15 -8.55 17.47
N THR A 100 -1.91 -7.50 17.79
CA THR A 100 -3.33 -7.37 17.40
C THR A 100 -3.50 -7.31 15.88
N ALA A 101 -2.64 -6.56 15.17
CA ALA A 101 -2.66 -6.51 13.72
C ALA A 101 -2.26 -7.88 13.11
N LYS A 102 -1.35 -8.61 13.74
CA LYS A 102 -0.94 -9.95 13.32
C LYS A 102 -2.09 -10.96 13.40
N GLU A 103 -2.88 -10.93 14.46
CA GLU A 103 -4.05 -11.79 14.59
C GLU A 103 -5.12 -11.46 13.53
N LEU A 104 -5.38 -10.17 13.29
CA LEU A 104 -6.30 -9.74 12.24
C LEU A 104 -5.86 -10.22 10.86
N LEU A 105 -4.60 -9.98 10.50
CA LEU A 105 -4.07 -10.37 9.20
C LEU A 105 -4.00 -11.90 9.06
N GLY A 106 -3.73 -12.64 10.14
CA GLY A 106 -3.83 -14.10 10.13
C GLY A 106 -5.24 -14.59 9.80
N ARG A 107 -6.28 -13.98 10.37
CA ARG A 107 -7.68 -14.31 10.01
C ARG A 107 -8.00 -13.93 8.57
N MET A 108 -7.51 -12.78 8.10
CA MET A 108 -7.67 -12.38 6.70
C MET A 108 -6.97 -13.35 5.75
N ILE A 109 -5.77 -13.83 6.08
CA ILE A 109 -5.02 -14.82 5.27
C ILE A 109 -5.77 -16.15 5.24
N ALA A 110 -6.33 -16.61 6.36
CA ALA A 110 -7.09 -17.86 6.43
C ALA A 110 -8.50 -17.78 5.80
N ALA A 111 -8.99 -16.58 5.47
CA ALA A 111 -10.31 -16.39 4.89
C ALA A 111 -10.41 -17.06 3.50
N ALA A 112 -11.54 -17.70 3.17
CA ALA A 112 -11.66 -18.44 1.91
C ALA A 112 -11.70 -17.50 0.67
N THR A 113 -12.34 -16.34 0.81
CA THR A 113 -12.53 -15.40 -0.30
C THR A 113 -12.02 -13.99 0.05
N ILE A 114 -11.86 -13.15 -0.98
CA ILE A 114 -11.52 -11.73 -0.81
C ILE A 114 -12.61 -11.00 0.00
N LYS A 115 -13.89 -11.32 -0.23
CA LYS A 115 -15.00 -10.75 0.53
C LYS A 115 -14.93 -11.12 2.01
N ASP A 116 -14.63 -12.37 2.32
CA ASP A 116 -14.45 -12.82 3.71
C ASP A 116 -13.26 -12.11 4.38
N ALA A 117 -12.16 -11.91 3.65
CA ALA A 117 -11.02 -11.14 4.14
C ALA A 117 -11.40 -9.67 4.43
N PHE A 118 -12.22 -9.03 3.59
CA PHE A 118 -12.74 -7.70 3.88
C PHE A 118 -13.68 -7.68 5.10
N ASN A 119 -14.49 -8.73 5.30
CA ASN A 119 -15.41 -8.83 6.43
C ASN A 119 -14.68 -8.83 7.78
N GLU A 120 -13.45 -9.35 7.85
CA GLU A 120 -12.61 -9.29 9.05
C GLU A 120 -12.29 -7.85 9.50
N LEU A 121 -12.32 -6.88 8.58
CA LEU A 121 -12.11 -5.46 8.89
C LEU A 121 -13.33 -4.82 9.58
N SER A 122 -14.49 -5.48 9.62
CA SER A 122 -15.75 -4.92 10.14
C SER A 122 -15.68 -4.53 11.61
N ASN A 123 -14.81 -5.18 12.38
CA ASN A 123 -14.62 -4.90 13.82
C ASN A 123 -13.42 -3.98 14.09
N THR A 124 -12.90 -3.31 13.06
CA THR A 124 -11.72 -2.46 13.14
C THR A 124 -12.07 -1.01 12.84
N LYS A 125 -11.08 -0.11 13.03
CA LYS A 125 -11.17 1.30 12.61
C LYS A 125 -11.34 1.47 11.08
N TYR A 126 -11.16 0.40 10.29
CA TYR A 126 -11.27 0.40 8.84
C TYR A 126 -12.63 -0.05 8.31
N LYS A 127 -13.61 -0.30 9.18
CA LYS A 127 -14.96 -0.73 8.78
C LYS A 127 -15.59 0.13 7.68
N SER A 128 -15.40 1.45 7.76
CA SER A 128 -15.97 2.40 6.80
C SER A 128 -15.31 2.37 5.42
N LEU A 129 -14.19 1.67 5.28
CA LEU A 129 -13.43 1.56 4.03
C LEU A 129 -13.75 0.25 3.28
N ILE A 130 -14.60 -0.62 3.85
CA ILE A 130 -14.98 -1.89 3.23
C ILE A 130 -15.77 -1.60 1.94
N PRO A 131 -15.32 -2.11 0.78
CA PRO A 131 -15.98 -1.85 -0.50
C PRO A 131 -17.37 -2.49 -0.53
N GLN A 132 -18.30 -1.84 -1.22
CA GLN A 132 -19.68 -2.35 -1.35
C GLN A 132 -19.90 -3.12 -2.66
N THR A 133 -18.92 -3.08 -3.55
CA THR A 133 -19.02 -3.69 -4.88
C THR A 133 -18.83 -5.21 -4.84
N GLU A 134 -19.60 -5.94 -5.66
CA GLU A 134 -19.52 -7.40 -5.71
C GLU A 134 -18.32 -7.94 -6.51
N ASN A 135 -17.87 -7.19 -7.53
CA ASN A 135 -16.73 -7.54 -8.37
C ASN A 135 -15.42 -7.35 -7.60
N GLU A 136 -14.55 -8.35 -7.61
CA GLU A 136 -13.30 -8.34 -6.84
C GLU A 136 -12.32 -7.25 -7.28
N LEU A 137 -12.18 -7.01 -8.59
CA LEU A 137 -11.28 -5.97 -9.11
C LEU A 137 -11.76 -4.58 -8.74
N ASP A 138 -13.06 -4.33 -8.90
CA ASP A 138 -13.67 -3.04 -8.55
C ASP A 138 -13.62 -2.83 -7.04
N ALA A 139 -13.85 -3.88 -6.24
CA ALA A 139 -13.75 -3.83 -4.78
C ALA A 139 -12.32 -3.50 -4.31
N ILE A 140 -11.30 -4.08 -4.93
CA ILE A 140 -9.89 -3.75 -4.65
C ILE A 140 -9.62 -2.28 -4.99
N ALA A 141 -10.03 -1.81 -6.17
CA ALA A 141 -9.80 -0.43 -6.59
C ALA A 141 -10.55 0.60 -5.71
N GLU A 142 -11.79 0.29 -5.31
CA GLU A 142 -12.59 1.10 -4.38
C GLU A 142 -11.90 1.18 -3.02
N PHE A 143 -11.40 0.05 -2.51
CA PHE A 143 -10.68 -0.02 -1.25
C PHE A 143 -9.35 0.74 -1.29
N GLU A 144 -8.56 0.59 -2.36
CA GLU A 144 -7.32 1.33 -2.58
C GLU A 144 -7.57 2.83 -2.53
N ARG A 145 -8.60 3.31 -3.26
CA ARG A 145 -8.95 4.72 -3.27
C ARG A 145 -9.45 5.22 -1.92
N ALA A 146 -10.29 4.44 -1.23
CA ALA A 146 -10.79 4.81 0.10
C ALA A 146 -9.64 4.94 1.11
N PHE A 147 -8.65 4.06 1.05
CA PHE A 147 -7.46 4.13 1.89
C PHE A 147 -6.54 5.30 1.53
N GLU A 148 -6.29 5.55 0.24
CA GLU A 148 -5.53 6.73 -0.18
C GLU A 148 -6.14 8.02 0.33
N MET A 149 -7.47 8.14 0.23
CA MET A 149 -8.21 9.28 0.79
C MET A 149 -8.06 9.36 2.30
N ALA A 150 -8.14 8.22 3.01
CA ALA A 150 -7.98 8.19 4.45
C ALA A 150 -6.55 8.57 4.90
N ILE A 151 -5.52 8.20 4.14
CA ILE A 151 -4.13 8.66 4.35
C ILE A 151 -4.01 10.16 4.11
N TYR A 152 -4.58 10.66 3.00
CA TYR A 152 -4.60 12.08 2.67
C TYR A 152 -5.25 12.92 3.79
N GLN A 153 -6.43 12.50 4.24
CA GLN A 153 -7.15 13.15 5.33
C GLN A 153 -6.39 13.09 6.66
N THR A 154 -5.71 11.97 6.93
CA THR A 154 -4.87 11.85 8.15
C THR A 154 -3.64 12.76 8.06
N ALA A 155 -3.07 12.95 6.87
CA ALA A 155 -1.98 13.88 6.65
C ALA A 155 -2.42 15.33 6.84
N ILE A 156 -3.60 15.75 6.36
CA ILE A 156 -4.17 17.09 6.66
C ILE A 156 -4.36 17.26 8.17
N ARG A 157 -4.91 16.25 8.84
CA ARG A 157 -5.14 16.28 10.28
C ARG A 157 -3.86 16.22 11.11
N SER A 158 -2.69 15.99 10.52
CA SER A 158 -1.43 15.97 11.27
C SER A 158 -0.93 17.37 11.65
N PHE A 159 -1.49 18.43 11.05
CA PHE A 159 -1.14 19.84 11.25
C PHE A 159 -1.68 20.41 12.57
N THR A 160 -1.52 19.67 13.67
CA THR A 160 -2.03 20.06 15.00
C THR A 160 -1.05 20.91 15.80
N LYS A 161 0.26 20.83 15.51
CA LYS A 161 1.33 21.52 16.23
C LYS A 161 2.36 22.06 15.24
N MET A 162 2.78 23.32 15.44
CA MET A 162 3.92 23.89 14.71
C MET A 162 5.19 23.09 15.01
N PHE A 163 5.98 22.78 13.98
CA PHE A 163 7.29 22.11 14.08
C PHE A 163 7.31 20.68 14.68
N SER A 164 6.19 19.95 14.64
CA SER A 164 6.22 18.51 14.96
C SER A 164 6.75 17.69 13.77
N PHE A 165 7.34 16.53 14.05
CA PHE A 165 7.79 15.62 12.99
C PHE A 165 6.59 15.05 12.21
N ALA A 166 5.46 14.83 12.89
CA ALA A 166 4.19 14.47 12.24
C ALA A 166 3.73 15.50 11.19
N THR A 167 3.95 16.79 11.43
CA THR A 167 3.66 17.86 10.45
C THR A 167 4.60 17.74 9.25
N ILE A 168 5.89 17.47 9.47
CA ILE A 168 6.86 17.28 8.37
C ILE A 168 6.45 16.09 7.49
N VAL A 169 6.14 14.94 8.09
CA VAL A 169 5.66 13.76 7.37
C VAL A 169 4.35 14.05 6.63
N GLY A 170 3.43 14.80 7.27
CA GLY A 170 2.18 15.25 6.65
C GLY A 170 2.43 16.10 5.40
N ILE A 171 3.29 17.11 5.49
CA ILE A 171 3.70 17.95 4.35
C ILE A 171 4.28 17.08 3.22
N THR A 172 5.22 16.19 3.53
CA THR A 172 5.83 15.31 2.52
C THR A 172 4.79 14.48 1.78
N LYS A 173 3.81 13.91 2.50
CA LYS A 173 2.73 13.13 1.90
C LYS A 173 1.81 13.99 1.03
N LEU A 174 1.38 15.14 1.52
CA LEU A 174 0.49 16.03 0.78
C LEU A 174 1.17 16.56 -0.50
N THR A 175 2.45 16.94 -0.43
CA THR A 175 3.23 17.33 -1.62
C THR A 175 3.36 16.17 -2.61
N ALA A 176 3.52 14.92 -2.14
CA ALA A 176 3.54 13.76 -3.04
C ALA A 176 2.18 13.57 -3.76
N PHE A 177 1.06 13.73 -3.05
CA PHE A 177 -0.27 13.71 -3.66
C PHE A 177 -0.46 14.85 -4.67
N GLU A 178 0.00 16.06 -4.35
CA GLU A 178 -0.06 17.21 -5.25
C GLU A 178 0.72 16.96 -6.54
N VAL A 179 1.98 16.52 -6.45
CA VAL A 179 2.80 16.19 -7.63
C VAL A 179 2.14 15.07 -8.46
N ARG A 180 1.59 14.04 -7.80
CA ARG A 180 0.88 12.96 -8.48
C ARG A 180 -0.36 13.46 -9.22
N ASN A 181 -1.16 14.32 -8.60
CA ASN A 181 -2.34 14.90 -9.22
C ASN A 181 -1.96 15.78 -10.42
N LEU A 182 -0.93 16.62 -10.29
CA LEU A 182 -0.43 17.45 -11.40
C LEU A 182 0.07 16.61 -12.57
N ALA A 183 0.81 15.53 -12.29
CA ALA A 183 1.25 14.59 -13.32
C ALA A 183 0.06 13.90 -14.01
N ALA A 184 -0.95 13.47 -13.24
CA ALA A 184 -2.16 12.87 -13.78
C ALA A 184 -2.96 13.83 -14.67
N ILE A 185 -3.07 15.11 -14.28
CA ILE A 185 -3.70 16.16 -15.08
C ILE A 185 -2.92 16.38 -16.38
N ALA A 186 -1.59 16.52 -16.30
CA ALA A 186 -0.75 16.74 -17.48
C ALA A 186 -0.87 15.58 -18.48
N PHE A 187 -0.82 14.34 -17.99
CA PHE A 187 -1.03 13.14 -18.81
C PHE A 187 -2.43 13.13 -19.44
N ALA A 188 -3.47 13.45 -18.67
CA ALA A 188 -4.83 13.50 -19.18
C ALA A 188 -5.00 14.55 -20.29
N VAL A 189 -4.39 15.72 -20.14
CA VAL A 189 -4.39 16.78 -21.17
C VAL A 189 -3.69 16.29 -22.44
N GLU A 190 -2.51 15.67 -22.32
CA GLU A 190 -1.76 15.12 -23.45
C GLU A 190 -2.56 14.05 -24.21
N GLN A 191 -3.19 13.13 -23.46
CA GLN A 191 -3.98 12.03 -24.01
C GLN A 191 -5.41 12.42 -24.37
N LYS A 192 -5.80 13.69 -24.19
CA LYS A 192 -7.15 14.22 -24.45
C LYS A 192 -8.25 13.47 -23.70
N ILE A 193 -7.96 13.04 -22.47
CA ILE A 193 -8.94 12.41 -21.59
C ILE A 193 -9.93 13.49 -21.10
N PRO A 194 -11.25 13.21 -21.10
CA PRO A 194 -12.25 14.16 -20.60
C PRO A 194 -12.01 14.60 -19.16
N THR A 195 -12.22 15.89 -18.89
CA THR A 195 -12.00 16.49 -17.56
C THR A 195 -12.78 15.79 -16.45
N GLU A 196 -14.02 15.39 -16.71
CA GLU A 196 -14.85 14.66 -15.74
C GLU A 196 -14.18 13.37 -15.26
N ILE A 197 -13.63 12.60 -16.19
CA ILE A 197 -12.92 11.35 -15.90
C ILE A 197 -11.64 11.66 -15.11
N THR A 198 -10.86 12.66 -15.55
CA THR A 198 -9.63 13.07 -14.85
C THR A 198 -9.92 13.45 -13.41
N MET A 199 -10.89 14.34 -13.19
CA MET A 199 -11.25 14.83 -11.86
C MET A 199 -11.72 13.72 -10.93
N SER A 200 -12.47 12.73 -11.45
CA SER A 200 -12.92 11.57 -10.66
C SER A 200 -11.78 10.71 -10.10
N LYS A 201 -10.58 10.79 -10.68
CA LYS A 201 -9.41 9.98 -10.31
C LYS A 201 -8.41 10.72 -9.41
N LEU A 202 -8.54 12.05 -9.25
CA LEU A 202 -7.64 12.81 -8.38
C LEU A 202 -7.95 12.55 -6.90
N ILE A 203 -6.94 12.69 -6.04
CA ILE A 203 -7.13 12.70 -4.58
C ILE A 203 -7.11 14.15 -4.13
N LEU A 204 -8.28 14.68 -3.83
CA LEU A 204 -8.49 16.06 -3.41
C LEU A 204 -9.31 16.06 -2.12
N GLU A 205 -9.27 17.17 -1.38
CA GLU A 205 -10.19 17.39 -0.28
C GLU A 205 -11.62 17.49 -0.84
N GLU A 206 -12.56 16.74 -0.25
CA GLU A 206 -13.98 16.88 -0.55
C GLU A 206 -14.50 18.07 0.28
N GLU A 207 -14.99 19.11 -0.41
CA GLU A 207 -15.62 20.30 0.20
C GLU A 207 -17.00 20.00 0.83
#